data_AF-A0A925FY05-F1
#
_entry.id   AF-A0A925FY05-F1
#
_cell.length_a   1.000
_cell.length_b   1.000
_cell.length_c   1.000
_cell.angle_alpha   90.00
_cell.angle_beta   90.00
_cell.angle_gamma   90.00
#
_symmetry.space_group_name_H-M   'P 1'
#
loop_
_entity.id
_entity.type
_entity.pdbx_description
1 polymer ?
#
loop_
_entity_poly.entity_id
_entity_poly.type
_entity_poly.pdbx_seq_one_letter_code
_entity_poly.pdbx_strand_id
1 'polypeptide(L)' 'ICTPSDIIVYPDADHGFHADYRPTYNKKDADDGWKKLQEWFKQHGAA' A
#
# COMPACT_ATOMS: atom_id res chain seq x y z
N ILE A 1 -4.89 -25.06 1.87
CA ILE A 1 -4.26 -24.28 0.78
C ILE A 1 -3.94 -22.91 1.39
N CYS A 2 -2.67 -22.61 1.66
CA CYS A 2 -2.30 -21.28 2.15
C CYS A 2 -2.41 -20.29 0.99
N THR A 3 -3.23 -19.25 1.16
CA THR A 3 -3.28 -18.15 0.19
C THR A 3 -1.95 -17.38 0.28
N PRO A 4 -1.25 -17.13 -0.85
CA PRO A 4 -0.02 -16.35 -0.82
C PRO A 4 -0.31 -14.95 -0.28
N SER A 5 0.54 -14.48 0.64
CA SER A 5 0.46 -13.17 1.28
C SER A 5 1.81 -12.48 1.12
N ASP A 6 1.81 -11.19 0.80
CA ASP A 6 3.01 -10.40 0.55
C ASP A 6 3.10 -9.21 1.51
N ILE A 7 4.33 -8.86 1.92
CA ILE A 7 4.63 -7.64 2.67
C ILE A 7 5.60 -6.81 1.84
N ILE A 8 5.22 -5.57 1.53
CA ILE A 8 6.02 -4.62 0.77
C ILE A 8 6.51 -3.54 1.73
N VAL A 9 7.83 -3.35 1.80
CA VAL A 9 8.46 -2.35 2.67
C VAL A 9 8.93 -1.18 1.81
N TYR A 10 8.49 0.03 2.17
CA TYR A 10 8.96 1.28 1.57
C TYR A 10 10.09 1.85 2.46
N PRO A 11 11.36 1.82 2.01
CA PRO A 11 12.49 2.18 2.87
C PRO A 11 12.52 3.67 3.25
N ASP A 12 11.89 4.52 2.45
CA ASP A 12 11.87 5.98 2.62
C ASP A 12 10.55 6.49 3.26
N ALA A 13 9.60 5.59 3.58
CA ALA A 13 8.30 5.95 4.13
C ALA A 13 8.26 5.78 5.66
N ASP A 14 7.81 6.81 6.36
CA ASP A 14 7.59 6.75 7.82
C ASP A 14 6.20 6.18 8.15
N HIS A 15 5.97 5.85 9.43
CA HIS A 15 4.66 5.46 9.91
C HIS A 15 3.60 6.53 9.58
N GLY A 16 2.47 6.08 9.04
CA GLY A 16 1.41 6.98 8.61
C GLY A 16 1.67 7.68 7.28
N PHE A 17 2.57 7.16 6.42
CA PHE A 17 2.88 7.77 5.11
C PHE A 17 1.68 7.96 4.18
N HIS A 18 0.57 7.26 4.40
CA HIS A 18 -0.66 7.39 3.61
C HIS A 18 -1.67 8.41 4.20
N ALA A 19 -1.39 8.98 5.37
CA ALA A 19 -2.27 9.96 6.02
C ALA A 19 -1.93 11.38 5.51
N ASP A 20 -2.62 11.82 4.46
CA ASP A 20 -2.42 13.11 3.76
C ASP A 20 -2.45 14.38 4.64
N TYR A 21 -3.11 14.32 5.78
CA TYR A 21 -3.17 15.40 6.76
C TYR A 21 -1.96 15.48 7.70
N ARG A 22 -1.01 14.54 7.63
CA ARG A 22 0.16 14.47 8.53
C ARG A 22 1.44 14.96 7.85
N PRO A 23 2.42 15.50 8.62
CA PRO A 23 3.74 15.81 8.09
C PRO A 23 4.51 14.61 7.53
N THR A 24 4.18 13.39 7.98
CA THR A 24 4.80 12.15 7.52
C THR A 24 4.22 11.63 6.20
N TYR A 25 3.22 12.32 5.63
CA TYR A 25 2.64 11.95 4.34
C TYR A 25 3.71 11.90 3.24
N ASN A 26 3.79 10.76 2.56
CA ASN A 26 4.66 10.57 1.40
C ASN A 26 3.78 10.15 0.22
N LYS A 27 3.46 11.13 -0.64
CA LYS A 27 2.60 10.94 -1.81
C LYS A 27 3.06 9.82 -2.74
N LYS A 28 4.37 9.72 -2.98
CA LYS A 28 4.94 8.72 -3.91
C LYS A 28 4.63 7.30 -3.44
N ASP A 29 4.92 7.02 -2.17
CA ASP A 29 4.77 5.67 -1.63
C ASP A 29 3.30 5.38 -1.28
N ALA A 30 2.50 6.39 -0.92
CA ALA A 30 1.05 6.28 -0.75
C ALA A 30 0.36 5.88 -2.06
N ASP A 31 0.65 6.58 -3.17
CA ASP A 31 0.06 6.29 -4.48
C ASP A 31 0.44 4.89 -4.98
N ASP A 32 1.70 4.48 -4.81
CA ASP A 32 2.17 3.15 -5.21
C ASP A 32 1.52 2.04 -4.37
N GLY A 33 1.44 2.23 -3.04
CA GLY A 33 0.76 1.30 -2.13
C GLY A 33 -0.73 1.17 -2.47
N TRP A 34 -1.40 2.28 -2.76
CA TRP A 34 -2.82 2.29 -3.15
C TRP A 34 -3.07 1.58 -4.47
N LYS A 35 -2.17 1.74 -5.45
CA LYS A 35 -2.26 1.03 -6.73
C LYS A 35 -2.09 -0.48 -6.53
N LYS A 36 -1.08 -0.92 -5.78
CA LYS A 36 -0.81 -2.34 -5.50
C LYS A 36 -1.97 -3.00 -4.75
N LEU A 37 -2.58 -2.29 -3.80
CA LEU A 37 -3.77 -2.77 -3.08
C LEU A 37 -4.94 -3.04 -4.04
N GLN A 38 -5.23 -2.09 -4.94
CA GLN A 38 -6.30 -2.26 -5.92
C GLN A 38 -6.03 -3.41 -6.90
N GLU A 39 -4.78 -3.57 -7.35
CA GLU A 39 -4.37 -4.69 -8.19
C GLU A 39 -4.54 -6.03 -7.46
N TRP A 40 -4.17 -6.09 -6.18
CA TRP A 40 -4.38 -7.26 -5.34
C TRP A 40 -5.87 -7.61 -5.23
N PHE A 41 -6.74 -6.63 -4.94
CA PHE A 41 -8.18 -6.86 -4.83
C PHE A 41 -8.79 -7.40 -6.13
N LYS A 42 -8.38 -6.85 -7.28
CA LYS A 42 -8.83 -7.34 -8.60
C LYS A 42 -8.42 -8.79 -8.84
N GLN A 43 -7.19 -9.16 -8.49
CA GLN A 43 -6.68 -10.53 -8.65
C GLN A 43 -7.44 -11.55 -7.81
N HIS A 44 -7.99 -11.13 -6.66
CA HIS A 44 -8.67 -12.00 -5.71
C HIS A 44 -10.20 -11.85 -5.72
N GLY A 45 -10.76 -11.11 -6.68
CA GLY A 45 -12.21 -10.94 -6.84
C GLY A 45 -12.88 -10.11 -5.74
N ALA A 46 -12.13 -9.21 -5.10
CA ALA A 46 -12.61 -8.33 -4.03
C ALA A 46 -12.82 -6.86 -4.48
N ALA A 47 -12.67 -6.58 -5.79
CA ALA A 47 -12.81 -5.25 -6.39
C ALA A 47 -14.11 -5.12 -7.19
#